data_AF-A0A961CIN2-F1
#
_entry.id   AF-A0A961CIN2-F1
#
_cell.length_a   1.000
_cell.length_b   1.000
_cell.length_c   1.000
_cell.angle_alpha   90.00
_cell.angle_beta   90.00
_cell.angle_gamma   90.00
#
_symmetry.space_group_name_H-M   'P 1'
#
loop_
_entity.id
_entity.type
_entity.pdbx_description
1 polymer ?
#
loop_
_entity_poly.entity_id
_entity_poly.type
_entity_poly.pdbx_seq_one_letter_code
_entity_poly.pdbx_strand_id
1 'polypeptide(L)'
;MGSGARAVGLITLLCSVVVMTPLRSVPVAAGSPGRPNVVVVMTDDMSTAELEHLPHVQELLVRQGRTFDEYAVSVPVCCPSRVTMLRGQYAHNTGV
;
A
#
# COMPACT_ATOMS: atom_id res chain seq x y z
N MET A 1 -48.37 17.29 34.41
CA MET A 1 -47.34 17.80 33.46
C MET A 1 -46.01 17.92 34.20
N GLY A 2 -44.98 17.09 33.93
CA GLY A 2 -43.68 17.31 34.60
C GLY A 2 -42.53 16.33 34.34
N SER A 3 -42.77 15.11 33.84
CA SER A 3 -41.70 14.09 33.77
C SER A 3 -41.01 13.92 32.40
N GLY A 4 -41.55 14.50 31.32
CA GLY A 4 -41.04 14.27 29.95
C GLY A 4 -39.78 15.07 29.57
N ALA A 5 -39.59 16.27 30.12
CA ALA A 5 -38.51 17.16 29.74
C ALA A 5 -37.11 16.70 30.22
N ARG A 6 -37.07 15.95 31.33
CA ARG A 6 -35.82 15.48 31.93
C ARG A 6 -35.21 14.29 31.19
N ALA A 7 -36.04 13.39 30.65
CA ALA A 7 -35.60 12.25 29.86
C ALA A 7 -35.05 12.68 28.48
N VAL A 8 -35.70 13.67 27.84
CA VAL A 8 -35.23 14.22 26.56
C VAL A 8 -33.87 14.88 26.71
N GLY A 9 -33.67 15.69 27.77
CA GLY A 9 -32.39 16.35 28.03
C GLY A 9 -31.22 15.38 28.33
N LEU A 10 -31.50 14.22 28.93
CA LEU A 10 -30.48 13.21 29.22
C LEU A 10 -30.08 12.42 27.96
N ILE A 11 -31.06 12.14 27.08
CA ILE A 11 -30.83 11.42 25.82
C ILE A 11 -30.07 12.29 24.81
N THR A 12 -30.39 13.58 24.69
CA THR A 12 -29.63 14.49 23.82
C THR A 12 -28.21 14.73 24.32
N LEU A 13 -28.00 14.83 25.64
CA LEU A 13 -26.66 14.95 26.22
C LEU A 13 -25.80 13.71 25.95
N LEU A 14 -26.37 12.49 26.04
CA LEU A 14 -25.65 11.25 25.73
C LEU A 14 -25.27 11.15 24.25
N CYS A 15 -26.15 11.55 23.33
CA CYS A 15 -25.84 11.54 21.88
C CYS A 15 -24.71 12.52 21.52
N SER A 16 -24.64 13.69 22.16
CA SER A 16 -23.57 14.66 21.88
C SER A 16 -22.19 14.20 22.38
N VAL A 17 -22.12 13.43 23.47
CA VAL A 17 -20.83 12.93 24.00
C VAL A 17 -20.22 11.83 23.12
N VAL A 18 -21.05 10.98 22.50
CA VAL A 18 -20.58 9.91 21.60
C VAL A 18 -20.06 10.45 20.26
N VAL A 19 -20.61 11.57 19.77
CA VAL A 19 -20.17 12.18 18.50
C VAL A 19 -18.82 12.90 18.63
N MET A 20 -18.40 13.24 19.85
CA MET A 20 -17.24 14.11 20.09
C MET A 20 -15.95 13.35 20.40
N THR A 21 -15.94 12.01 20.41
CA THR A 21 -14.70 11.25 20.45
C THR A 21 -13.97 11.39 19.11
N PRO A 22 -12.85 12.11 19.03
CA PRO A 22 -12.07 12.16 17.81
C PRO A 22 -11.57 10.74 17.52
N LEU A 23 -11.68 10.32 16.26
CA LEU A 23 -10.95 9.16 15.77
C LEU A 23 -9.46 9.39 16.06
N ARG A 24 -8.94 8.74 17.10
CA ARG A 24 -7.51 8.71 17.35
C ARG A 24 -6.88 7.97 16.18
N SER A 25 -6.13 8.70 15.36
CA SER A 25 -5.21 8.10 14.41
C SER A 25 -4.23 7.24 15.20
N VAL A 26 -4.17 5.95 14.88
CA VAL A 26 -3.11 5.08 15.40
C VAL A 26 -1.82 5.59 14.77
N PRO A 27 -0.83 6.06 15.56
CA PRO A 27 0.44 6.47 14.99
C PRO A 27 1.07 5.22 14.36
N VAL A 28 1.29 5.27 13.04
CA VAL A 28 2.19 4.33 12.38
C VAL A 28 3.54 4.51 13.06
N ALA A 29 4.07 3.44 13.64
CA ALA A 29 5.39 3.46 14.25
C ALA A 29 6.37 3.97 13.20
N ALA A 30 6.90 5.18 13.39
CA ALA A 30 7.93 5.71 12.52
C ALA A 30 9.12 4.76 12.63
N GLY A 31 9.58 4.23 11.49
CA GLY A 31 10.78 3.40 11.44
C GLY A 31 11.96 4.11 12.11
N SER A 32 12.91 3.34 12.64
CA SER A 32 14.12 3.88 13.27
C SER A 32 14.75 4.95 12.36
N PRO A 33 15.14 6.13 12.90
CA PRO A 33 15.78 7.17 12.11
C PRO A 33 16.92 6.58 11.25
N GLY A 34 16.86 6.81 9.94
CA GLY A 34 17.87 6.31 8.99
C GLY A 34 17.57 4.97 8.30
N ARG A 35 16.48 4.27 8.64
CA ARG A 35 16.05 3.08 7.87
C ARG A 35 15.03 3.50 6.79
N PRO A 36 15.36 3.40 5.49
CA PRO A 36 14.39 3.73 4.44
C PRO A 36 13.25 2.70 4.41
N ASN A 37 12.08 3.15 3.99
CA ASN A 37 11.00 2.24 3.60
C ASN A 37 11.26 1.74 2.18
N VAL A 38 11.02 0.45 1.94
CA VAL A 38 11.13 -0.15 0.60
C VAL A 38 9.73 -0.55 0.15
N VAL A 39 9.27 0.05 -0.95
CA VAL A 39 8.00 -0.28 -1.60
C VAL A 39 8.32 -0.90 -2.95
N VAL A 40 7.91 -2.17 -3.14
CA VAL A 40 8.09 -2.90 -4.40
C VAL A 40 6.76 -2.88 -5.14
N VAL A 41 6.77 -2.34 -6.37
CA VAL A 41 5.63 -2.36 -7.29
C VAL A 41 6.00 -3.22 -8.49
N MET A 42 5.15 -4.17 -8.84
CA MET A 42 5.34 -5.09 -9.96
C MET A 42 4.04 -5.20 -10.73
N THR A 43 4.13 -5.10 -12.05
CA THR A 43 3.04 -5.32 -12.99
C THR A 43 3.17 -6.71 -13.61
N ASP A 44 2.08 -7.47 -13.68
CA ASP A 44 2.06 -8.73 -14.43
C ASP A 44 1.98 -8.45 -15.94
N ASP A 45 2.70 -9.25 -16.72
CA ASP A 45 2.68 -9.29 -18.19
C ASP A 45 2.94 -7.95 -18.92
N MET A 46 3.59 -6.99 -18.26
CA MET A 46 3.97 -5.72 -18.88
C MET A 46 5.30 -5.84 -19.64
N SER A 47 5.28 -5.48 -20.91
CA SER A 47 6.46 -5.30 -21.75
C SER A 47 7.12 -3.93 -21.53
N THR A 48 8.40 -3.81 -21.85
CA THR A 48 9.13 -2.53 -21.74
C THR A 48 8.60 -1.46 -22.70
N ALA A 49 8.02 -1.85 -23.84
CA ALA A 49 7.43 -0.92 -24.80
C ALA A 49 6.21 -0.18 -24.23
N GLU A 50 5.41 -0.82 -23.38
CA GLU A 50 4.22 -0.21 -22.79
C GLU A 50 4.53 0.92 -21.79
N LEU A 51 5.77 1.01 -21.32
CA LEU A 51 6.21 2.07 -20.41
C LEU A 51 6.07 3.47 -21.03
N GLU A 52 6.09 3.59 -22.36
CA GLU A 52 5.90 4.86 -23.06
C GLU A 52 4.49 5.46 -22.85
N HIS A 53 3.51 4.62 -22.52
CA HIS A 53 2.11 5.02 -22.29
C HIS A 53 1.79 5.34 -20.83
N LEU A 54 2.78 5.31 -19.92
CA LEU A 54 2.61 5.56 -18.49
C LEU A 54 3.24 6.91 -18.09
N PRO A 55 2.63 8.06 -18.41
CA PRO A 55 3.26 9.38 -18.24
C PRO A 55 3.62 9.70 -16.78
N HIS A 56 2.81 9.26 -15.81
CA HIS A 56 3.12 9.44 -14.40
C HIS A 56 4.29 8.57 -13.93
N VAL A 57 4.42 7.35 -14.45
CA VAL A 57 5.56 6.47 -14.13
C VAL A 57 6.84 7.06 -14.73
N GLN A 58 6.77 7.54 -15.97
CA GLN A 58 7.89 8.23 -16.62
C GLN A 58 8.37 9.44 -15.80
N GLU A 59 7.44 10.29 -15.36
CA GLU A 59 7.78 11.52 -14.63
C GLU A 59 8.25 11.26 -13.19
N LEU A 60 7.56 10.38 -12.46
CA LEU A 60 7.78 10.17 -11.03
C LEU A 60 8.88 9.15 -10.73
N LEU A 61 9.08 8.15 -11.60
CA LEU A 61 9.99 7.03 -11.33
C LEU A 61 11.16 6.96 -12.31
N VAL A 62 10.90 7.01 -13.62
CA VAL A 62 11.95 6.80 -14.62
C VAL A 62 12.93 7.98 -14.65
N ARG A 63 12.43 9.22 -14.79
CA ARG A 63 13.28 10.43 -14.87
C ARG A 63 14.05 10.75 -13.58
N GLN A 64 13.52 10.32 -12.44
CA GLN A 64 14.08 10.63 -11.11
C GLN A 64 14.87 9.45 -10.51
N GLY A 65 14.79 8.28 -11.13
CA GLY A 65 15.31 7.03 -10.60
C GLY A 65 16.41 6.42 -11.46
N ARG A 66 16.49 5.09 -11.38
CA ARG A 66 17.44 4.29 -12.16
C ARG A 66 16.71 3.19 -12.91
N THR A 67 16.94 3.13 -14.22
CA THR A 67 16.50 2.04 -15.08
C THR A 67 17.57 0.95 -15.14
N PHE A 68 17.12 -0.30 -15.18
CA PHE A 68 17.94 -1.48 -15.43
C PHE A 68 17.56 -2.04 -16.80
N ASP A 69 18.32 -1.67 -17.83
CA ASP A 69 17.96 -1.93 -19.24
C ASP A 69 18.06 -3.42 -19.63
N GLU A 70 18.79 -4.22 -18.85
CA GLU A 70 19.04 -5.65 -19.08
C GLU A 70 18.39 -6.54 -18.01
N TYR A 71 17.18 -6.18 -17.56
CA TYR A 71 16.41 -7.02 -16.63
C TYR A 71 15.78 -8.21 -17.37
N ALA A 72 15.98 -9.42 -16.83
CA ALA A 72 15.38 -10.65 -17.34
C ALA A 72 14.86 -11.53 -16.20
N VAL A 73 13.81 -12.31 -16.47
CA VAL A 73 13.28 -13.33 -15.58
C VAL A 73 13.75 -14.71 -16.03
N SER A 74 14.08 -15.59 -15.08
CA SER A 74 14.55 -16.94 -15.40
C SER A 74 13.45 -17.86 -15.94
N VAL A 75 12.20 -17.62 -15.54
CA VAL A 75 11.01 -18.36 -15.99
C VAL A 75 9.87 -17.36 -16.23
N PRO A 76 9.41 -17.15 -17.49
CA PRO A 76 8.38 -16.16 -17.83
C PRO A 76 6.96 -16.72 -17.61
N VAL A 77 6.68 -17.20 -16.40
CA VAL A 77 5.35 -17.66 -15.96
C VAL A 77 4.99 -16.88 -14.70
N CYS A 78 3.77 -16.34 -14.60
CA CYS A 78 3.41 -15.37 -13.57
C CYS A 78 3.77 -15.85 -12.15
N CYS A 79 3.23 -16.98 -11.68
CA CYS A 79 3.49 -17.46 -10.31
C CYS A 79 4.98 -17.77 -10.03
N PRO A 80 5.68 -18.58 -10.85
CA PRO A 80 7.11 -18.83 -10.67
C PRO A 80 7.99 -17.56 -10.72
N SER A 81 7.68 -16.62 -11.62
CA SER A 81 8.40 -15.35 -11.75
C SER A 81 8.28 -14.50 -10.48
N ARG A 82 7.05 -14.31 -9.98
CA ARG A 82 6.78 -13.53 -8.76
C ARG A 82 7.48 -14.13 -7.54
N VAL A 83 7.42 -15.45 -7.39
CA VAL A 83 8.03 -16.14 -6.24
C VAL A 83 9.56 -16.11 -6.34
N THR A 84 10.13 -16.23 -7.54
CA THR A 84 11.57 -16.04 -7.78
C THR A 84 12.03 -14.64 -7.36
N MET A 85 11.29 -13.60 -7.74
CA MET A 85 11.61 -12.21 -7.37
C MET A 85 11.52 -11.99 -5.85
N LEU A 86 10.48 -12.51 -5.20
CA LEU A 86 10.24 -12.28 -3.77
C LEU A 86 11.11 -13.14 -2.84
N ARG A 87 11.45 -14.37 -3.25
CA ARG A 87 12.28 -15.30 -2.45
C ARG A 87 13.77 -15.22 -2.78
N GLY A 88 14.15 -14.63 -3.92
CA GLY A 88 15.54 -14.58 -4.37
C GLY A 88 16.12 -15.97 -4.72
N GLN A 89 15.29 -16.88 -5.22
CA GLN A 89 15.64 -18.26 -5.53
C GLN A 89 15.22 -18.60 -6.96
N TYR A 90 16.01 -19.38 -7.69
CA TYR A 90 15.57 -19.93 -8.98
C TYR A 90 14.28 -20.76 -8.84
N ALA A 91 13.43 -20.76 -9.88
CA ALA A 91 12.10 -21.38 -9.85
C ALA A 91 12.08 -22.82 -9.33
N HIS A 92 13.04 -23.66 -9.72
CA HIS A 92 13.15 -25.07 -9.28
C HIS A 92 13.35 -25.23 -7.75
N ASN A 93 13.73 -24.18 -7.04
CA ASN A 93 13.90 -24.16 -5.58
C ASN A 93 12.67 -23.59 -4.84
N THR A 94 11.67 -23.11 -5.57
CA THR A 94 10.53 -22.40 -4.96
C THR A 94 9.34 -23.30 -4.64
N GLY A 95 9.19 -24.43 -5.36
CA GLY A 95 8.06 -25.34 -5.24
C GLY A 95 6.76 -24.84 -5.91
N VAL A 96 6.86 -23.78 -6.73
CA VAL A 96 5.77 -23.16 -7.49
C VAL A 96 5.99 -23.34 -8.98
#